data_AF-A0A415IBY1-F1
#
_entry.id   AF-A0A415IBY1-F1
#
_cell.length_a   1.000
_cell.length_b   1.000
_cell.length_c   1.000
_cell.angle_alpha   90.00
_cell.angle_beta   90.00
_cell.angle_gamma   90.00
#
_symmetry.space_group_name_H-M   'P 1'
#
loop_
_entity.id
_entity.type
_entity.pdbx_description
1 polymer ?
#
loop_
_entity_poly.entity_id
_entity_poly.type
_entity_poly.pdbx_seq_one_letter_code
_entity_poly.pdbx_strand_id
1 'polypeptide(L)' 'MEGKKFKHKYLSYLTCEVVAETRRGYKVLETQTFSGRKKPKTKTAYYYNVDFDKQRGIWEEITK' A
#
# COMPACT_ATOMS: atom_id res chain seq x y z
N MET A 1 -7.48 10.44 0.42
CA MET A 1 -7.12 9.07 -0.01
C MET A 1 -7.48 7.99 1.01
N GLU A 2 -7.90 8.36 2.22
CA GLU A 2 -8.27 7.42 3.27
C GLU A 2 -9.30 6.37 2.83
N GLY A 3 -9.11 5.12 3.25
CA GLY A 3 -9.93 3.96 2.88
C GLY A 3 -9.62 3.33 1.51
N LYS A 4 -8.82 4.00 0.66
CA LYS A 4 -8.43 3.44 -0.64
C LYS A 4 -7.42 2.30 -0.48
N LYS A 5 -7.58 1.28 -1.34
CA LYS A 5 -6.74 0.08 -1.37
C LYS A 5 -5.86 0.08 -2.61
N PHE A 6 -4.62 -0.34 -2.42
CA PHE A 6 -3.60 -0.39 -3.46
C PHE A 6 -2.93 -1.75 -3.47
N LYS A 7 -2.50 -2.17 -4.65
CA LYS A 7 -1.60 -3.31 -4.84
C LYS A 7 -0.22 -2.79 -5.24
N HIS A 8 0.83 -3.50 -4.84
CA HIS A 8 2.17 -3.14 -5.27
C HIS A 8 2.40 -3.58 -6.72
N LYS A 9 2.91 -2.67 -7.55
CA LYS A 9 3.12 -2.86 -9.00
C LYS A 9 3.99 -4.09 -9.32
N TYR A 10 5.04 -4.29 -8.53
CA TYR A 10 6.02 -5.36 -8.77
C TYR A 10 5.90 -6.55 -7.83
N LEU A 11 5.20 -6.39 -6.69
CA LEU A 11 5.18 -7.38 -5.60
C LEU A 11 3.74 -7.78 -5.34
N SER A 12 3.24 -8.78 -6.07
CA SER A 12 1.83 -9.21 -6.03
C SER A 12 1.35 -9.63 -4.64
N TYR A 13 2.26 -9.95 -3.72
CA TYR A 13 1.98 -10.33 -2.35
C TYR A 13 1.84 -9.15 -1.38
N LEU A 14 2.08 -7.91 -1.83
CA LEU A 14 1.92 -6.70 -1.04
C LEU A 14 0.68 -5.92 -1.48
N THR A 15 -0.13 -5.57 -0.49
CA THR A 15 -1.22 -4.60 -0.63
C THR A 15 -1.13 -3.58 0.49
N CYS A 16 -1.70 -2.39 0.29
CA CYS A 16 -1.84 -1.44 1.36
C CYS A 16 -3.19 -0.73 1.34
N GLU A 17 -3.65 -0.31 2.51
CA GLU A 17 -4.84 0.52 2.70
C GLU A 17 -4.42 1.84 3.36
N VAL A 18 -4.82 2.97 2.76
CA VAL A 18 -4.50 4.29 3.32
C VAL A 18 -5.38 4.57 4.52
N VAL A 19 -4.77 4.83 5.67
CA VAL A 19 -5.46 5.12 6.94
C VAL A 19 -5.45 6.60 7.28
N ALA A 20 -4.42 7.33 6.87
CA ALA A 20 -4.37 8.76 7.10
C ALA A 20 -3.43 9.45 6.12
N GLU A 21 -3.70 10.72 5.85
CA GLU A 21 -2.77 11.59 5.14
C GLU A 21 -1.74 12.17 6.12
N THR A 22 -0.53 12.38 5.63
CA THR A 22 0.56 13.01 6.37
C THR A 22 1.12 14.15 5.54
N ARG A 23 1.96 15.01 6.13
CA ARG A 23 2.54 16.16 5.43
C ARG A 23 3.27 15.80 4.11
N ARG A 24 3.81 14.58 3.99
CA ARG A 24 4.65 14.17 2.85
C ARG A 24 4.08 12.99 2.04
N GLY A 25 2.92 12.46 2.43
CA GLY A 25 2.57 11.11 2.04
C GLY A 25 1.39 10.54 2.81
N TYR A 26 1.39 9.22 3.00
CA TYR A 26 0.28 8.50 3.59
C TYR A 26 0.77 7.51 4.65
N LYS A 27 0.01 7.42 5.75
CA LYS A 27 0.07 6.31 6.70
C LYS A 27 -0.82 5.20 6.16
N VAL A 28 -0.28 3.99 6.05
CA VAL A 28 -0.99 2.84 5.49
C VAL A 28 -0.91 1.62 6.38
N LEU A 29 -1.88 0.72 6.23
CA LEU A 29 -1.75 -0.68 6.67
C LEU A 29 -1.24 -1.50 5.51
N GLU A 30 0.06 -1.82 5.51
CA GLU A 30 0.68 -2.73 4.55
C GLU A 30 0.39 -4.17 4.98
N THR A 31 -0.17 -4.97 4.07
CA THR A 31 -0.42 -6.39 4.26
C THR A 31 0.45 -7.21 3.32
N GLN A 32 1.21 -8.14 3.89
CA GLN A 32 2.03 -9.11 3.18
C GLN A 32 1.40 -10.50 3.27
N THR A 33 1.08 -11.10 2.11
CA THR A 33 0.39 -12.40 2.02
C THR A 33 1.33 -13.57 1.68
N PHE A 34 2.44 -13.34 0.98
CA PHE A 34 3.35 -14.39 0.52
C PHE A 34 4.81 -14.08 0.87
N SER A 35 5.36 -14.90 1.78
CA SER A 35 6.78 -14.96 2.14
C SER A 35 7.08 -16.28 2.90
N GLY A 36 6.43 -17.39 2.50
CA GLY A 36 6.43 -18.63 3.28
C GLY A 36 5.59 -18.58 4.58
N ARG A 37 4.75 -17.55 4.76
CA ARG A 37 3.87 -17.41 5.92
C ARG A 37 2.53 -18.13 5.71
N LYS A 38 2.07 -18.85 6.73
CA LYS A 38 0.71 -19.41 6.81
C LYS A 38 -0.39 -18.36 7.01
N LYS A 39 -0.07 -17.18 7.55
CA LYS A 39 -1.03 -16.09 7.83
C LYS A 39 -0.51 -14.76 7.32
N PRO A 40 -1.36 -13.90 6.72
CA PRO A 40 -0.99 -12.56 6.33
C PRO A 40 -0.45 -11.75 7.52
N LYS A 41 0.55 -10.92 7.27
CA LYS A 41 1.05 -9.95 8.26
C LYS A 41 0.62 -8.56 7.85
N THR A 42 -0.04 -7.85 8.75
CA THR A 42 -0.37 -6.43 8.57
C THR A 42 0.48 -5.59 9.50
N LYS A 43 1.05 -4.49 9.01
CA LYS A 43 1.80 -3.50 9.80
C LYS A 43 1.45 -2.09 9.35
N THR A 44 1.65 -1.13 10.26
CA THR A 44 1.64 0.28 9.87
C THR A 44 2.92 0.62 9.12
N ALA A 45 2.79 1.32 8.00
CA ALA A 45 3.89 1.84 7.20
C ALA A 45 3.59 3.27 6.73
N TYR A 46 4.62 3.96 6.25
CA TYR A 46 4.54 5.33 5.74
C TYR A 46 5.18 5.39 4.37
N TYR A 47 4.47 5.95 3.41
CA TYR A 47 4.91 6.11 2.02
C TYR A 47 4.75 7.55 1.59
N TYR A 48 5.57 8.00 0.65
CA TYR A 48 5.50 9.35 0.11
C TYR A 48 4.40 9.47 -0.94
N ASN A 49 3.97 10.71 -1.23
CA ASN A 49 2.98 10.96 -2.28
C ASN A 49 3.40 10.38 -3.64
N VAL A 50 4.70 10.42 -3.95
CA VAL A 50 5.25 9.89 -5.22
C VAL A 50 5.05 8.38 -5.37
N ASP A 51 4.94 7.65 -4.26
CA ASP A 51 4.76 6.19 -4.30
C ASP A 51 3.36 5.80 -4.81
N PHE A 52 2.39 6.71 -4.78
CA PHE A 52 1.01 6.54 -5.28
C PHE A 52 0.76 7.29 -6.59
N ASP A 53 1.80 7.85 -7.20
CA ASP A 53 1.67 8.53 -8.48
C ASP A 53 1.21 7.56 -9.58
N LYS A 54 0.27 7.97 -10.43
CA LYS A 54 -0.33 7.10 -11.46
C LYS A 54 0.66 6.63 -12.52
N GLN A 55 1.74 7.39 -12.78
CA GLN A 55 2.72 7.08 -13.82
C GLN A 55 3.98 6.45 -13.24
N ARG A 56 4.47 6.99 -12.13
CA ARG A 56 5.78 6.67 -11.54
C ARG A 56 5.70 5.94 -10.19
N GLY A 57 4.51 5.87 -9.60
CA GLY A 57 4.28 5.22 -8.31
C GLY A 57 4.45 3.70 -8.37
N ILE A 58 4.68 3.14 -7.20
CA ILE A 58 4.79 1.70 -6.96
C ILE A 58 3.46 1.10 -6.47
N TRP A 59 2.51 1.94 -6.06
CA TRP A 59 1.18 1.55 -5.60
C TRP A 59 0.12 1.87 -6.65
N GLU A 60 -0.58 0.84 -7.10
CA GLU A 60 -1.67 0.96 -8.07
C GLU A 60 -3.01 0.79 -7.36
N GLU A 61 -3.93 1.74 -7.56
CA GLU A 61 -5.26 1.72 -6.95
C GLU A 61 -6.04 0.49 -7.43
N ILE A 62 -6.55 -0.31 -6.50
CA ILE A 62 -7.42 -1.44 -6.81
C ILE A 62 -8.82 -0.85 -7.03
N THR A 63 -9.14 -0.55 -8.28
CA THR A 63 -10.50 -0.18 -8.66
C THR A 63 -11.38 -1.42 -8.50
N LYS A 64 -12.37 -1.34 -7.62
CA LYS A 64 -13.45 -2.33 -7.54
C LYS A 64 -14.59 -1.91 -8.46
#